data_AF-A0A7G2JZT3-F1
#
_entry.id   AF-A0A7G2JZT3-F1
#
_cell.length_a   1.000
_cell.length_b   1.000
_cell.length_c   1.000
_cell.angle_alpha   90.00
_cell.angle_beta   90.00
_cell.angle_gamma   90.00
#
_symmetry.space_group_name_H-M   'P 1'
#
loop_
_entity.id
_entity.type
_entity.pdbx_description
1 polymer ?
#
loop_
_entity_poly.entity_id
_entity_poly.type
_entity_poly.pdbx_seq_one_letter_code
_entity_poly.pdbx_strand_id
1 'polypeptide(L)'
;MQRPRGYISPSRWQDGEPAVFLNYNANHYRYNNGNNTLAQSYLGIRAGANIGSWALRHSGSKNWQKSVDQNQNSHYESTETYLQKDFAAIRGLVTLGDFYTSGELVEGMSLRGLKVASDDRMLPSSMRGYAP
;
A
#
# COMPACT_ATOMS: atom_id res chain seq x y z
N MET A 1 19.16 -27.56 -20.17
CA MET A 1 18.58 -26.83 -19.02
C MET A 1 17.07 -27.01 -19.04
N GLN A 2 16.54 -27.84 -18.15
CA GLN A 2 15.11 -28.17 -18.10
C GLN A 2 14.37 -27.03 -17.39
N ARG A 3 13.45 -26.35 -18.10
CA ARG A 3 12.66 -25.25 -17.52
C ARG A 3 11.46 -25.83 -16.76
N PRO A 4 11.11 -25.32 -15.57
CA PRO A 4 9.97 -25.79 -14.81
C PRO A 4 8.65 -25.60 -15.59
N ARG A 5 7.68 -26.48 -15.37
CA ARG A 5 6.33 -26.32 -15.93
C ARG A 5 5.72 -25.01 -15.42
N GLY A 6 5.18 -24.19 -16.34
CA GLY A 6 4.61 -22.88 -16.02
C GLY A 6 5.64 -21.73 -15.98
N TYR A 7 6.89 -21.95 -16.39
CA TYR A 7 7.88 -20.88 -16.52
C TYR A 7 7.48 -19.86 -17.60
N ILE A 8 7.41 -18.58 -17.21
CA ILE A 8 7.22 -17.45 -18.12
C ILE A 8 8.53 -16.64 -18.13
N SER A 9 9.10 -16.45 -19.32
CA SER A 9 10.29 -15.61 -19.48
C SER A 9 9.99 -14.19 -19.01
N PRO A 10 10.87 -13.54 -18.21
CA PRO A 10 10.70 -12.15 -17.81
C PRO A 10 10.57 -11.19 -18.99
N SER A 11 11.13 -11.54 -20.15
CA SER A 11 10.97 -10.78 -21.40
C SER A 11 9.54 -10.74 -21.94
N ARG A 12 8.60 -11.52 -21.36
CA ARG A 12 7.18 -11.51 -21.71
C ARG A 12 6.31 -10.84 -20.65
N TRP A 13 6.90 -10.29 -19.58
CA TRP A 13 6.15 -9.52 -18.61
C TRP A 13 5.73 -8.20 -19.25
N GLN A 14 4.44 -7.89 -19.16
CA GLN A 14 3.94 -6.58 -19.57
C GLN A 14 3.89 -5.67 -18.36
N ASP A 15 4.46 -4.48 -18.53
CA ASP A 15 4.48 -3.42 -17.52
C ASP A 15 3.10 -2.78 -17.28
N GLY A 16 2.09 -3.16 -18.08
CA GLY A 16 0.78 -2.55 -18.07
C GLY A 16 0.73 -1.20 -18.77
N GLU A 17 -0.44 -0.59 -18.77
CA GLU A 17 -0.66 0.73 -19.37
C GLU A 17 -0.53 1.84 -18.32
N PRO A 18 -0.05 3.04 -18.72
CA PRO A 18 -0.04 4.19 -17.84
C PRO A 18 -1.44 4.51 -17.32
N ALA A 19 -1.59 4.57 -15.99
CA ALA A 19 -2.88 4.79 -15.35
C ALA A 19 -2.72 5.56 -14.03
N VAL A 20 -3.69 6.40 -13.72
CA VAL A 20 -3.83 7.07 -12.43
C VAL A 20 -5.18 6.68 -11.83
N PHE A 21 -5.19 6.36 -10.55
CA PHE A 21 -6.39 5.97 -9.84
C PHE A 21 -6.41 6.55 -8.43
N LEU A 22 -7.62 6.84 -7.95
CA LEU A 22 -7.89 7.33 -6.61
C LEU A 22 -9.06 6.54 -6.03
N ASN A 23 -8.83 5.97 -4.85
CA ASN A 23 -9.85 5.37 -4.02
C ASN A 23 -10.00 6.22 -2.75
N TYR A 24 -11.23 6.44 -2.32
CA TYR A 24 -11.51 7.16 -1.09
C TYR A 24 -12.59 6.44 -0.29
N ASN A 25 -12.51 6.57 1.03
CA ASN A 25 -13.52 6.10 1.95
C ASN A 25 -13.87 7.23 2.91
N ALA A 26 -15.13 7.63 2.97
CA ALA A 26 -15.59 8.69 3.83
C ALA A 26 -16.72 8.18 4.72
N ASN A 27 -16.63 8.42 6.02
CA ASN A 27 -17.67 8.08 6.99
C ASN A 27 -18.00 9.29 7.84
N HIS A 28 -19.27 9.43 8.20
CA HIS A 28 -19.72 10.45 9.13
C HIS A 28 -20.66 9.83 10.15
N TYR A 29 -20.39 10.07 11.42
CA TYR A 29 -21.17 9.62 12.54
C TYR A 29 -21.58 10.83 13.39
N ARG A 30 -22.84 10.86 13.78
CA ARG A 30 -23.37 11.89 14.68
C ARG A 30 -24.17 11.23 15.77
N TYR A 31 -23.88 11.63 17.01
CA TYR A 31 -24.57 11.19 18.20
C TYR A 31 -25.08 12.40 18.97
N ASN A 32 -26.38 12.37 19.31
CA ASN A 32 -27.02 13.41 20.10
C ASN A 32 -27.49 12.79 21.42
N ASN A 33 -27.09 13.38 22.54
CA ASN A 33 -27.55 12.98 23.87
C ASN A 33 -27.91 14.24 24.69
N GLY A 34 -29.19 14.59 24.69
CA GLY A 34 -29.69 15.82 25.31
C GLY A 34 -28.99 17.06 24.75
N ASN A 35 -28.29 17.82 25.60
CA ASN A 35 -27.56 19.02 25.21
C ASN A 35 -26.20 18.73 24.54
N ASN A 36 -25.72 17.48 24.52
CA ASN A 36 -24.42 17.15 23.96
C ASN A 36 -24.57 16.57 22.55
N THR A 37 -23.96 17.24 21.56
CA THR A 37 -23.84 16.73 20.19
C THR A 37 -22.38 16.38 19.92
N LEU A 38 -22.12 15.12 19.60
CA LEU A 38 -20.82 14.64 19.13
C LEU A 38 -20.93 14.29 17.65
N ALA A 39 -20.02 14.81 16.84
CA ALA A 39 -19.88 14.42 15.44
C ALA A 39 -18.45 13.97 15.16
N GLN A 40 -18.32 12.84 14.48
CA GLN A 40 -17.04 12.30 14.03
C GLN A 40 -17.09 12.04 12.53
N SER A 41 -16.08 12.50 11.81
CA SER A 41 -15.92 12.25 10.39
C SER A 41 -14.57 11.59 10.14
N TYR A 42 -14.52 10.71 9.14
CA TYR A 42 -13.31 10.08 8.66
C TYR A 42 -13.22 10.22 7.14
N LEU A 43 -12.03 10.48 6.62
CA LEU A 43 -11.70 10.40 5.21
C LEU A 43 -10.38 9.66 5.06
N GLY A 44 -10.41 8.48 4.46
CA GLY A 44 -9.23 7.76 3.98
C GLY A 44 -9.08 7.93 2.48
N ILE A 45 -7.85 8.12 2.01
CA ILE A 45 -7.51 8.15 0.59
C ILE A 45 -6.42 7.15 0.27
N ARG A 46 -6.53 6.53 -0.91
CA ARG A 46 -5.50 5.68 -1.51
C ARG A 46 -5.36 6.09 -2.96
N ALA A 47 -4.24 6.69 -3.30
CA ALA A 47 -3.93 7.11 -4.64
C ALA A 47 -2.82 6.23 -5.23
N GLY A 48 -2.84 6.06 -6.54
CA GLY A 48 -1.75 5.40 -7.24
C GLY A 48 -1.62 5.84 -8.68
N ALA A 49 -0.39 5.76 -9.18
CA ALA A 49 -0.06 5.98 -10.56
C ALA A 49 0.89 4.89 -11.03
N ASN A 50 0.59 4.26 -12.16
CA ASN A 50 1.49 3.30 -12.81
C ASN A 50 1.97 3.89 -14.13
N ILE A 51 3.27 3.86 -14.40
CA ILE A 51 3.87 4.31 -15.66
C ILE A 51 5.04 3.38 -15.99
N GLY A 52 4.87 2.53 -17.02
CA GLY A 52 5.79 1.43 -17.26
C GLY A 52 5.92 0.55 -16.01
N SER A 53 7.11 0.04 -15.71
CA SER A 53 7.34 -0.81 -14.53
C SER A 53 7.34 -0.06 -13.19
N TRP A 54 7.04 1.25 -13.18
CA TRP A 54 7.01 2.06 -11.96
C TRP A 54 5.59 2.21 -11.45
N ALA A 55 5.39 1.96 -10.16
CA ALA A 55 4.14 2.22 -9.47
C ALA A 55 4.37 3.16 -8.29
N LEU A 56 3.77 4.34 -8.35
CA LEU A 56 3.65 5.25 -7.21
C LEU A 56 2.40 4.88 -6.43
N ARG A 57 2.53 4.80 -5.09
CA ARG A 57 1.43 4.55 -4.17
C ARG A 57 1.47 5.56 -3.04
N HIS A 58 0.29 6.03 -2.66
CA HIS A 58 0.11 6.92 -1.52
C HIS A 58 -1.15 6.50 -0.76
N SER A 59 -1.07 6.44 0.55
CA SER A 59 -2.26 6.33 1.39
C SER A 59 -2.14 7.19 2.65
N GLY A 60 -3.28 7.67 3.09
CA GLY A 60 -3.38 8.45 4.31
C GLY A 60 -4.83 8.72 4.67
N SER A 61 -5.02 9.36 5.80
CA SER A 61 -6.36 9.61 6.31
C SER A 61 -6.44 10.88 7.14
N LYS A 62 -7.67 11.34 7.34
CA LYS A 62 -7.99 12.48 8.19
C LYS A 62 -9.22 12.15 9.04
N ASN A 63 -9.10 12.40 10.33
CA ASN A 63 -10.17 12.25 11.30
C ASN A 63 -10.58 13.63 11.80
N TRP A 64 -11.88 13.93 11.82
CA TRP A 64 -12.42 15.13 12.43
C TRP A 64 -13.33 14.74 13.58
N GLN A 65 -13.18 15.40 14.73
CA GLN A 65 -14.08 15.23 15.86
C GLN A 65 -14.53 16.61 16.34
N LYS A 66 -15.85 16.81 16.37
CA LYS A 66 -16.48 18.02 16.88
C LYS A 66 -17.29 17.67 18.12
N SER A 67 -16.91 18.24 19.25
CA SER A 67 -17.68 18.20 20.50
C SER A 67 -18.02 19.63 20.93
N VAL A 68 -19.07 19.81 21.73
CA VAL A 68 -19.57 21.11 22.20
C VAL A 68 -18.48 21.93 22.89
N ASP A 69 -17.54 21.26 23.58
CA ASP A 69 -16.47 21.91 24.36
C ASP A 69 -15.05 21.76 23.76
N GLN A 70 -14.88 21.01 22.68
CA GLN A 70 -13.55 20.80 22.07
C GLN A 70 -13.62 20.71 20.56
N ASN A 71 -12.87 21.61 19.92
CA ASN A 71 -12.52 21.52 18.52
C ASN A 71 -11.11 20.91 18.43
N GLN A 72 -11.03 19.60 18.24
CA GLN A 72 -9.75 18.91 18.07
C GLN A 72 -9.12 19.33 16.73
N ASN A 73 -7.85 19.71 16.76
CA ASN A 73 -7.11 20.05 15.55
C ASN A 73 -6.91 18.78 14.72
N SER A 74 -7.61 18.67 13.60
CA SER A 74 -7.52 17.52 12.70
C SER A 74 -6.56 17.82 11.57
N HIS A 75 -5.42 17.14 11.54
CA HIS A 75 -4.52 17.15 10.39
C HIS A 75 -4.68 15.89 9.56
N TYR A 76 -4.24 15.98 8.31
CA TYR A 76 -4.09 14.82 7.45
C TYR A 76 -2.84 14.04 7.90
N GLU A 77 -2.95 12.72 7.96
CA GLU A 77 -1.85 11.82 8.27
C GLU A 77 -1.56 10.93 7.07
N SER A 78 -0.37 11.05 6.51
CA SER A 78 0.12 10.14 5.48
C SER A 78 0.64 8.86 6.12
N THR A 79 0.05 7.72 5.78
CA THR A 79 0.47 6.40 6.30
C THR A 79 1.65 5.85 5.51
N GLU A 80 1.60 5.94 4.19
CA GLU A 80 2.65 5.45 3.30
C GLU A 80 2.67 6.26 2.01
N THR A 81 3.88 6.50 1.50
CA THR A 81 4.12 7.14 0.20
C THR A 81 5.38 6.54 -0.37
N TYR A 82 5.24 5.67 -1.36
CA TYR A 82 6.39 4.99 -1.93
C TYR A 82 6.27 4.84 -3.44
N LEU A 83 7.44 4.79 -4.06
CA LEU A 83 7.63 4.37 -5.42
C LEU A 83 8.15 2.93 -5.40
N GLN A 84 7.55 2.06 -6.20
CA GLN A 84 8.00 0.68 -6.31
C GLN A 84 8.24 0.28 -7.77
N LYS A 85 9.16 -0.66 -7.96
CA LYS A 85 9.49 -1.23 -9.27
C LYS A 85 9.97 -2.67 -9.12
N ASP A 86 9.49 -3.51 -10.03
CA ASP A 86 9.92 -4.90 -10.16
C ASP A 86 11.23 -4.99 -10.97
N PHE A 87 12.18 -5.77 -10.47
CA PHE A 87 13.46 -6.03 -11.14
C PHE A 87 13.62 -7.52 -11.41
N ALA A 88 13.45 -7.91 -12.68
CA ALA A 88 13.57 -9.30 -13.13
C ALA A 88 14.95 -9.91 -12.84
N ALA A 89 16.03 -9.11 -12.87
CA ALA A 89 17.40 -9.57 -12.63
C ALA A 89 17.61 -10.13 -11.23
N ILE A 90 16.95 -9.56 -10.23
CA ILE A 90 17.01 -10.00 -8.82
C ILE A 90 15.76 -10.77 -8.39
N ARG A 91 14.76 -10.94 -9.27
CA ARG A 91 13.44 -11.51 -8.97
C ARG A 91 12.84 -10.89 -7.71
N GLY A 92 12.94 -9.57 -7.62
CA GLY A 92 12.60 -8.82 -6.43
C GLY A 92 11.94 -7.49 -6.74
N LEU A 93 11.21 -7.00 -5.74
CA LEU A 93 10.54 -5.72 -5.71
C LEU A 93 11.42 -4.73 -4.94
N VAL A 94 11.73 -3.60 -5.57
CA VAL A 94 12.39 -2.48 -4.91
C VAL A 94 11.34 -1.45 -4.55
N THR A 95 11.33 -1.02 -3.30
CA THR A 95 10.45 0.03 -2.76
C THR A 95 11.30 1.18 -2.22
N LEU A 96 10.97 2.41 -2.59
CA LEU A 96 11.64 3.63 -2.15
C LEU A 96 10.60 4.61 -1.60
N GLY A 97 10.83 5.11 -0.38
CA GLY A 97 9.97 6.10 0.26
C GLY A 97 9.53 5.67 1.66
N ASP A 98 8.31 6.07 2.03
CA ASP A 98 7.66 5.72 3.28
C ASP A 98 6.82 4.46 3.09
N PHE A 99 7.20 3.38 3.76
CA PHE A 99 6.51 2.09 3.66
C PHE A 99 6.46 1.38 5.01
N TYR A 100 5.56 0.40 5.11
CA TYR A 100 5.47 -0.49 6.27
C TYR A 100 6.21 -1.81 5.99
N THR A 101 6.84 -2.39 7.01
CA THR A 101 7.45 -3.73 6.93
C THR A 101 6.41 -4.82 7.12
N SER A 102 6.60 -5.98 6.47
CA SER A 102 5.78 -7.16 6.76
C SER A 102 6.18 -7.70 8.13
N GLY A 103 5.18 -7.93 8.98
CA GLY A 103 5.38 -8.40 10.34
C GLY A 103 5.71 -9.90 10.46
N GLU A 104 6.27 -10.53 9.42
CA GLU A 104 6.39 -12.00 9.34
C GLU A 104 7.41 -12.58 10.33
N LEU A 105 8.49 -11.85 10.62
CA LEU A 105 9.54 -12.28 11.55
C LEU A 105 9.71 -11.34 12.76
N VAL A 106 9.29 -10.08 12.62
CA VAL A 106 9.40 -9.01 13.62
C VAL A 106 8.16 -8.13 13.54
N GLU A 107 7.90 -7.32 14.57
CA GLU A 107 6.80 -6.37 14.54
C GLU A 107 6.89 -5.42 13.32
N GLY A 108 5.76 -5.22 12.64
CA GLY A 108 5.67 -4.29 11.52
C GLY A 108 5.88 -2.86 12.00
N MET A 109 6.73 -2.10 11.30
CA MET A 109 7.02 -0.71 11.62
C MET A 109 7.07 0.14 10.35
N SER A 110 6.75 1.43 10.50
CA SER A 110 6.91 2.42 9.44
C SER A 110 8.39 2.78 9.28
N LEU A 111 8.90 2.66 8.06
CA LEU A 111 10.26 3.03 7.70
C LEU A 111 10.26 4.02 6.54
N ARG A 112 11.25 4.91 6.53
CA ARG A 112 11.58 5.77 5.39
C ARG A 112 12.92 5.33 4.83
N GLY A 113 12.94 4.84 3.59
CA GLY A 113 14.20 4.43 2.96
C GLY A 113 14.02 3.59 1.71
N LEU A 114 14.94 2.66 1.51
CA LEU A 114 14.94 1.71 0.40
C LEU A 114 14.79 0.29 0.94
N LYS A 115 13.87 -0.47 0.35
CA LYS A 115 13.64 -1.89 0.63
C LYS A 115 13.83 -2.68 -0.66
N VAL A 116 14.58 -3.78 -0.58
CA VAL A 116 14.67 -4.79 -1.64
C VAL A 116 14.15 -6.09 -1.05
N ALA A 117 13.08 -6.62 -1.63
CA ALA A 117 12.46 -7.86 -1.18
C ALA A 117 12.31 -8.83 -2.35
N SER A 118 12.58 -10.11 -2.13
CA SER A 118 12.23 -11.17 -3.08
C SER A 118 10.72 -11.37 -3.12
N ASP A 119 10.15 -11.63 -4.29
CA ASP A 119 8.73 -11.88 -4.45
C ASP A 119 8.49 -13.27 -5.06
N ASP A 120 7.96 -14.19 -4.25
CA ASP A 120 7.68 -15.57 -4.67
C ASP A 120 6.63 -15.65 -5.78
N ARG A 121 5.83 -14.60 -6.01
CA ARG A 121 4.90 -14.53 -7.15
C ARG A 121 5.64 -14.45 -8.49
N MET A 122 6.92 -14.08 -8.47
CA MET A 122 7.81 -14.12 -9.64
C MET A 122 8.33 -15.54 -9.94
N LEU A 123 8.10 -16.52 -9.05
CA LEU A 123 8.44 -17.92 -9.28
C LEU A 123 7.37 -18.64 -10.12
N PRO A 124 7.76 -19.61 -10.96
CA PRO A 124 6.82 -20.51 -11.62
C PRO A 124 5.88 -21.14 -10.59
N SER A 125 4.63 -21.40 -10.99
CA SER A 125 3.63 -22.03 -10.10
C SER A 125 4.11 -23.35 -9.48
N SER A 126 5.00 -24.09 -10.16
CA SER A 126 5.59 -25.33 -9.65
C SER A 126 6.67 -25.14 -8.59
N MET A 127 7.07 -23.91 -8.28
CA MET A 127 8.11 -23.55 -7.30
C MET A 127 7.56 -22.64 -6.20
N ARG A 128 6.25 -22.41 -6.16
CA ARG A 128 5.59 -21.65 -5.09
C ARG A 128 5.11 -22.60 -4.00
N GLY A 129 5.49 -22.33 -2.76
CA GLY A 129 5.15 -23.15 -1.58
C GLY A 129 6.25 -24.16 -1.19
N TYR A 130 6.13 -24.71 0.02
CA TYR A 130 7.04 -25.75 0.51
C TYR A 130 6.61 -27.11 -0.03
N ALA A 131 7.51 -27.79 -0.74
CA ALA A 131 7.35 -29.17 -1.15
C ALA A 131 8.56 -29.98 -0.63
N PRO A 132 8.34 -31.13 0.03
CA PRO A 132 9.43 -32.00 0.50
C PRO A 132 10.14 -32.73 -0.64
#